data_AF-A0A2M9XA83-F1
#
_entry.id   AF-A0A2M9XA83-F1
#
_cell.length_a   1.000
_cell.length_b   1.000
_cell.length_c   1.000
_cell.angle_alpha   90.00
_cell.angle_beta   90.00
_cell.angle_gamma   90.00
#
_symmetry.space_group_name_H-M   'P 1'
#
loop_
_entity.id
_entity.type
_entity.pdbx_description
1 polymer ?
#
loop_
_entity_poly.entity_id
_entity_poly.type
_entity_poly.pdbx_seq_one_letter_code
_entity_poly.pdbx_strand_id
1 'polypeptide(L)'
;MKKILLLLLPFILCWNCFTVAVLGKHDLDIGWKRDALPYLSESVYEIAEVKRSDTKMIVSYKTGLYAEKDGKFKYNDQRLVCTLIKSLGANSYSYADISPSDYSICDKSPYASSEPLLLEEIKEFKNGIWLQDLNIILSSEKGLDTITNHLPSPHQFSKMIYLRKKWRYKNVNFLKHYKSLKIEGSELCYGSYFSHRYLRLVTDKKETMILASRGGAFEIEFDDNGIPISEFSKYAEIVKCEPLEVLQFTLPKENRVIAIQFAVPDETGEWKTKTKAYRIKGNLERFPKGIIAISKPSNYRKKDERTSVWSAYPILYPFSISLDIVTSPLQAVSILIMGFDNHIMFWSCLLGGRCISPLG
;
A
#
# COMPACT_ATOMS: atom_id res chain seq x y z
N MET A 1 -23.55 -7.65 56.02
CA MET A 1 -23.10 -7.09 54.72
C MET A 1 -21.66 -7.46 54.34
N LYS A 2 -20.64 -7.31 55.22
CA LYS A 2 -19.24 -7.67 54.89
C LYS A 2 -19.02 -9.13 54.43
N LYS A 3 -19.72 -10.12 55.01
CA LYS A 3 -19.61 -11.55 54.62
C LYS A 3 -20.16 -11.87 53.21
N ILE A 4 -21.17 -11.13 52.75
CA ILE A 4 -21.76 -11.29 51.40
C ILE A 4 -20.84 -10.65 50.36
N LEU A 5 -20.27 -9.48 50.68
CA LEU A 5 -19.29 -8.80 49.82
C LEU A 5 -18.02 -9.65 49.60
N LEU A 6 -17.57 -10.37 50.64
CA LEU A 6 -16.41 -11.25 50.58
C LEU A 6 -16.63 -12.50 49.71
N LEU A 7 -17.88 -12.95 49.57
CA LEU A 7 -18.28 -14.04 48.67
C LEU A 7 -18.54 -13.56 47.24
N LEU A 8 -19.03 -12.33 47.05
CA LEU A 8 -19.26 -11.74 45.72
C LEU A 8 -17.97 -11.33 45.01
N LEU A 9 -16.97 -10.85 45.75
CA LEU A 9 -15.69 -10.42 45.18
C LEU A 9 -14.96 -11.51 44.36
N PRO A 10 -14.78 -12.76 44.86
CA PRO A 10 -14.15 -13.83 44.09
C PRO A 10 -15.00 -14.26 42.89
N PHE A 11 -16.34 -14.22 43.00
CA PHE A 11 -17.21 -14.48 41.84
C PHE A 11 -17.03 -13.43 40.74
N ILE A 12 -16.98 -12.14 41.09
CA ILE A 12 -16.77 -11.04 40.12
C ILE A 12 -15.36 -11.12 39.51
N LEU A 13 -14.33 -11.40 40.31
CA LEU A 13 -12.95 -11.53 39.82
C LEU A 13 -12.77 -12.76 38.93
N CYS A 14 -13.29 -13.93 39.31
CA CYS A 14 -13.25 -15.14 38.50
C CYS A 14 -14.09 -15.01 37.21
N TRP A 15 -15.21 -14.28 37.26
CA TRP A 15 -16.03 -14.00 36.08
C TRP A 15 -15.30 -13.13 35.05
N ASN A 16 -14.56 -12.10 35.51
CA ASN A 16 -13.74 -11.29 34.64
C ASN A 16 -12.58 -12.10 34.03
N CYS A 17 -11.92 -12.96 34.81
CA CYS A 17 -10.87 -13.85 34.30
C CYS A 17 -11.40 -14.86 33.27
N PHE A 18 -12.58 -15.45 33.53
CA PHE A 18 -13.24 -16.36 32.59
C PHE A 18 -13.61 -15.64 31.29
N THR A 19 -14.19 -14.44 31.39
CA THR A 19 -14.57 -13.62 30.24
C THR A 19 -13.35 -13.24 29.40
N VAL A 20 -12.26 -12.79 30.03
CA VAL A 20 -11.01 -12.44 29.32
C VAL A 20 -10.36 -13.66 28.68
N ALA A 21 -10.34 -14.82 29.35
CA ALA A 21 -9.79 -16.05 28.78
C ALA A 21 -10.60 -16.56 27.58
N VAL A 22 -11.93 -16.47 27.64
CA VAL A 22 -12.84 -16.83 26.53
C VAL A 22 -12.67 -15.86 25.36
N LEU A 23 -12.60 -14.54 25.63
CA LEU A 23 -12.32 -13.53 24.60
C LEU A 23 -10.96 -13.74 23.94
N GLY A 24 -9.90 -13.95 24.73
CA GLY A 24 -8.56 -14.18 24.20
C GLY A 24 -8.45 -15.45 23.36
N LYS A 25 -9.07 -16.56 23.81
CA LYS A 25 -9.13 -17.80 23.02
C LYS A 25 -9.94 -17.61 21.74
N HIS A 26 -11.04 -16.87 21.80
CA HIS A 26 -11.85 -16.60 20.63
C HIS A 26 -11.16 -15.66 19.64
N ASP A 27 -10.43 -14.64 20.10
CA ASP A 27 -9.64 -13.78 19.24
C ASP A 27 -8.55 -14.58 18.51
N LEU A 28 -7.97 -15.59 19.16
CA LEU A 28 -7.06 -16.54 18.53
C LEU A 28 -7.76 -17.46 17.53
N ASP A 29 -8.91 -18.04 17.89
CA ASP A 29 -9.70 -18.90 16.99
C ASP A 29 -10.25 -18.11 15.78
N ILE A 30 -10.67 -16.86 15.98
CA ILE A 30 -11.00 -15.90 14.91
C ILE A 30 -9.75 -15.64 14.08
N GLY A 31 -8.62 -15.36 14.73
CA GLY A 31 -7.33 -15.15 14.09
C GLY A 31 -7.01 -16.30 13.15
N TRP A 32 -7.08 -17.54 13.63
CA TRP A 32 -6.80 -18.76 12.87
C TRP A 32 -7.83 -19.03 11.77
N LYS A 33 -9.12 -18.85 12.02
CA LYS A 33 -10.17 -18.99 10.99
C LYS A 33 -10.03 -17.92 9.92
N ARG A 34 -9.69 -16.68 10.30
CA ARG A 34 -9.35 -15.61 9.38
C ARG A 34 -8.08 -15.98 8.63
N ASP A 35 -7.08 -16.59 9.25
CA ASP A 35 -5.87 -17.10 8.60
C ASP A 35 -6.12 -18.20 7.58
N ALA A 36 -7.16 -19.01 7.78
CA ALA A 36 -7.58 -20.04 6.85
C ALA A 36 -8.47 -19.54 5.68
N LEU A 37 -8.93 -18.28 5.69
CA LEU A 37 -9.75 -17.75 4.61
C LEU A 37 -8.94 -17.55 3.31
N PRO A 38 -9.51 -17.89 2.15
CA PRO A 38 -8.83 -17.67 0.88
C PRO A 38 -8.56 -16.19 0.67
N TYR A 39 -7.37 -15.88 0.16
CA TYR A 39 -7.01 -14.52 -0.20
C TYR A 39 -7.81 -14.06 -1.41
N LEU A 40 -8.36 -12.85 -1.32
CA LEU A 40 -9.07 -12.17 -2.40
C LEU A 40 -8.37 -10.84 -2.66
N SER A 41 -7.56 -10.80 -3.71
CA SER A 41 -6.82 -9.59 -4.11
C SER A 41 -7.40 -9.05 -5.41
N GLU A 42 -8.26 -8.03 -5.31
CA GLU A 42 -8.66 -7.23 -6.48
C GLU A 42 -7.57 -6.18 -6.71
N SER A 43 -6.99 -6.14 -7.91
CA SER A 43 -5.99 -5.15 -8.28
C SER A 43 -6.17 -4.68 -9.72
N VAL A 44 -5.72 -3.44 -9.99
CA VAL A 44 -5.60 -2.93 -11.35
C VAL A 44 -4.40 -3.57 -12.01
N TYR A 45 -4.61 -4.29 -13.11
CA TYR A 45 -3.53 -5.02 -13.81
C TYR A 45 -3.23 -4.44 -15.21
N GLU A 46 -4.10 -3.58 -15.72
CA GLU A 46 -3.96 -2.97 -17.04
C GLU A 46 -4.69 -1.61 -17.13
N ILE A 47 -4.10 -0.67 -17.86
CA ILE A 47 -4.78 0.55 -18.31
C ILE A 47 -5.41 0.25 -19.67
N ALA A 48 -6.73 0.33 -19.75
CA ALA A 48 -7.47 0.08 -20.99
C ALA A 48 -7.48 1.31 -21.91
N GLU A 49 -7.73 2.48 -21.34
CA GLU A 49 -7.92 3.71 -22.12
C GLU A 49 -7.59 4.94 -21.28
N VAL A 50 -7.06 5.98 -21.94
CA VAL A 50 -6.90 7.30 -21.35
C VAL A 50 -7.59 8.30 -22.26
N LYS A 51 -8.50 9.10 -21.70
CA LYS A 51 -9.15 10.22 -22.39
C LYS A 51 -8.83 11.53 -21.72
N ARG A 52 -8.83 12.59 -22.52
CA ARG A 52 -8.66 13.96 -22.06
C ARG A 52 -9.90 14.78 -22.37
N SER A 53 -10.39 15.51 -21.38
CA SER A 53 -11.31 16.64 -21.60
C SER A 53 -10.58 17.96 -21.35
N ASP A 54 -11.26 19.08 -21.58
CA ASP A 54 -10.70 20.42 -21.35
C ASP A 54 -10.18 20.65 -19.92
N THR A 55 -10.70 19.90 -18.94
CA THR A 55 -10.42 20.11 -17.51
C THR A 55 -9.90 18.88 -16.77
N LYS A 56 -10.02 17.67 -17.32
CA LYS A 56 -9.72 16.43 -16.60
C LYS A 56 -9.13 15.37 -17.53
N MET A 57 -8.35 14.46 -16.95
CA MET A 57 -7.97 13.21 -17.60
C MET A 57 -8.78 12.07 -16.98
N ILE A 58 -9.36 11.23 -17.83
CA ILE A 58 -10.15 10.06 -17.46
C ILE A 58 -9.29 8.85 -17.79
N VAL A 59 -9.10 7.97 -16.82
CA VAL A 59 -8.33 6.74 -17.03
C VAL A 59 -9.21 5.56 -16.70
N SER A 60 -9.32 4.66 -17.67
CA SER A 60 -10.04 3.39 -17.55
C SER A 60 -9.05 2.28 -17.27
N TYR A 61 -9.32 1.51 -16.22
CA TYR A 61 -8.50 0.41 -15.76
C TYR A 61 -9.28 -0.89 -15.84
N LYS A 62 -8.59 -1.97 -16.19
CA LYS A 62 -9.12 -3.31 -15.98
C LYS A 62 -8.70 -3.77 -14.59
N THR A 63 -9.67 -4.22 -13.79
CA THR A 63 -9.40 -4.87 -12.50
C THR A 63 -9.52 -6.38 -12.65
N GLY A 64 -8.63 -7.06 -11.95
CA GLY A 64 -8.57 -8.51 -11.91
C GLY A 64 -8.55 -8.99 -10.47
N LEU A 65 -9.14 -10.16 -10.25
CA LEU A 65 -9.19 -10.82 -8.95
C LEU A 65 -8.30 -12.05 -8.96
N TYR A 66 -7.35 -12.09 -8.05
CA TYR A 66 -6.69 -13.33 -7.68
C TYR A 66 -7.41 -13.94 -6.48
N ALA A 67 -7.97 -15.13 -6.67
CA ALA A 67 -8.60 -15.92 -5.63
C ALA A 67 -7.88 -17.26 -5.49
N GLU A 68 -7.61 -17.68 -4.26
CA GLU A 68 -7.09 -19.01 -3.97
C GLU A 68 -8.23 -20.04 -4.05
N LYS A 69 -8.10 -21.02 -4.95
CA LYS A 69 -9.05 -22.12 -5.11
C LYS A 69 -8.28 -23.43 -5.25
N ASP A 70 -8.56 -24.40 -4.39
CA ASP A 70 -7.91 -25.71 -4.38
C ASP A 70 -6.37 -25.62 -4.23
N GLY A 71 -5.88 -24.67 -3.43
CA GLY A 71 -4.45 -24.41 -3.22
C GLY A 71 -3.74 -23.77 -4.43
N LYS A 72 -4.49 -23.29 -5.43
CA LYS A 72 -3.96 -22.59 -6.60
C LYS A 72 -4.62 -21.23 -6.77
N PHE A 73 -3.83 -20.21 -7.09
CA PHE A 73 -4.38 -18.90 -7.43
C PHE A 73 -4.96 -18.92 -8.84
N LYS A 74 -6.23 -18.51 -8.95
CA LYS A 74 -6.90 -18.28 -10.23
C LYS A 74 -7.15 -16.79 -10.43
N TYR A 75 -6.82 -16.34 -11.64
CA TYR A 75 -7.05 -14.98 -12.08
C TYR A 75 -8.42 -14.89 -12.78
N ASN A 76 -9.26 -13.97 -12.34
CA ASN A 76 -10.56 -13.69 -12.93
C ASN A 76 -10.68 -12.20 -13.25
N ASP A 77 -10.97 -11.86 -14.51
CA ASP A 77 -11.32 -10.49 -14.89
C ASP A 77 -12.63 -10.09 -14.20
N GLN A 78 -12.64 -8.92 -13.54
CA GLN A 78 -13.80 -8.46 -12.77
C GLN A 78 -14.59 -7.40 -13.54
N ARG A 79 -13.97 -6.24 -13.77
CA ARG A 79 -14.68 -5.06 -14.26
C ARG A 79 -13.74 -4.00 -14.83
N LEU A 80 -14.31 -3.15 -15.67
CA LEU A 80 -13.68 -1.90 -16.11
C LEU A 80 -14.08 -0.79 -15.14
N VAL A 81 -13.09 -0.15 -14.51
CA VAL A 81 -13.30 0.97 -13.59
C VAL A 81 -12.63 2.24 -14.11
N CYS A 82 -13.21 3.39 -13.77
CA CYS A 82 -12.75 4.68 -14.25
C CYS A 82 -12.35 5.58 -13.07
N THR A 83 -11.20 6.23 -13.19
CA THR A 83 -10.78 7.31 -12.27
C THR A 83 -10.63 8.63 -13.01
N LEU A 84 -10.84 9.72 -12.27
CA LEU A 84 -10.60 11.08 -12.76
C LEU A 84 -9.29 11.60 -12.17
N ILE A 85 -8.28 11.78 -13.02
CA ILE A 85 -7.07 12.51 -12.67
C ILE A 85 -7.38 14.00 -12.84
N LYS A 86 -7.91 14.59 -11.77
CA LYS A 86 -8.14 16.03 -11.66
C LYS A 86 -6.78 16.70 -11.45
N SER A 87 -6.04 16.96 -12.53
CA SER A 87 -4.81 17.80 -12.55
C SER A 87 -4.11 17.87 -11.19
N LEU A 88 -3.39 16.80 -10.86
CA LEU A 88 -2.61 16.76 -9.63
C LEU A 88 -1.32 17.50 -9.94
N GLY A 89 -1.32 18.82 -9.70
CA GLY A 89 -0.10 19.49 -9.32
C GLY A 89 0.57 18.64 -8.24
N ALA A 90 1.88 18.50 -8.29
CA ALA A 90 2.59 17.72 -7.27
C ALA A 90 2.18 18.25 -5.89
N ASN A 91 1.34 17.50 -5.16
CA ASN A 91 1.40 17.56 -3.71
C ASN A 91 2.85 17.22 -3.40
N SER A 92 3.53 18.11 -2.68
CA SER A 92 4.98 18.31 -2.64
C SER A 92 5.83 17.13 -2.12
N TYR A 93 5.27 15.92 -2.02
CA TYR A 93 5.88 14.75 -1.39
C TYR A 93 5.55 13.40 -2.06
N SER A 94 4.53 13.29 -2.91
CA SER A 94 4.18 12.01 -3.56
C SER A 94 3.48 12.19 -4.90
N TYR A 95 3.56 11.19 -5.78
CA TYR A 95 2.67 11.12 -6.94
C TYR A 95 1.22 10.97 -6.49
N ALA A 96 0.31 11.37 -7.38
CA ALA A 96 -1.09 11.02 -7.29
C ALA A 96 -1.26 9.51 -7.12
N ASP A 97 -1.77 9.08 -5.97
CA ASP A 97 -2.15 7.69 -5.75
C ASP A 97 -3.61 7.49 -6.16
N ILE A 98 -3.83 6.52 -7.03
CA ILE A 98 -5.15 6.18 -7.53
C ILE A 98 -5.68 5.05 -6.67
N SER A 99 -6.51 5.40 -5.68
CA SER A 99 -7.09 4.46 -4.73
C SER A 99 -8.35 3.80 -5.30
N PRO A 100 -8.67 2.55 -4.93
CA PRO A 100 -9.95 1.94 -5.28
C PRO A 100 -11.19 2.67 -4.78
N SER A 101 -11.05 3.50 -3.74
CA SER A 101 -12.12 4.40 -3.28
C SER A 101 -12.50 5.45 -4.33
N ASP A 102 -11.59 5.75 -5.26
CA ASP A 102 -11.79 6.77 -6.29
C ASP A 102 -12.34 6.17 -7.60
N TYR A 103 -12.57 4.85 -7.62
CA TYR A 103 -13.11 4.14 -8.76
C TYR A 103 -14.62 4.34 -8.87
N SER A 104 -15.03 4.82 -10.04
CA SER A 104 -16.40 4.74 -10.50
C SER A 104 -16.54 3.60 -11.51
N ILE A 105 -17.73 3.01 -11.61
CA ILE A 105 -18.06 2.20 -12.78
C ILE A 105 -17.86 3.10 -13.99
N CYS A 106 -17.20 2.59 -15.03
CA CYS A 106 -17.13 3.28 -16.31
C CYS A 106 -18.54 3.28 -16.93
N ASP A 107 -19.45 4.08 -16.38
CA ASP A 107 -20.66 4.44 -17.09
C ASP A 107 -20.23 5.09 -18.41
N LYS A 108 -21.08 4.96 -19.43
CA LYS A 108 -20.99 5.78 -20.65
C LYS A 108 -21.16 7.24 -20.22
N SER A 109 -20.09 7.82 -19.72
CA SER A 109 -20.12 9.07 -18.99
C SER A 109 -20.47 10.21 -19.94
N PRO A 110 -21.15 11.26 -19.46
CA PRO A 110 -21.73 12.36 -20.24
C PRO A 110 -20.70 13.30 -20.90
N TYR A 111 -19.44 12.89 -20.99
CA TYR A 111 -18.33 13.69 -21.50
C TYR A 111 -18.14 13.45 -23.01
N ALA A 112 -19.14 13.88 -23.79
CA ALA A 112 -19.18 13.74 -25.25
C ALA A 112 -18.00 14.41 -25.98
N SER A 113 -17.21 15.25 -25.31
CA SER A 113 -16.07 15.99 -25.85
C SER A 113 -14.72 15.55 -25.26
N SER A 114 -14.52 14.24 -25.07
CA SER A 114 -13.24 13.71 -24.58
C SER A 114 -12.44 13.04 -25.71
N GLU A 115 -11.18 13.45 -25.86
CA GLU A 115 -10.27 12.95 -26.89
C GLU A 115 -9.46 11.77 -26.35
N PRO A 116 -9.39 10.63 -27.05
CA PRO A 116 -8.53 9.52 -26.67
C PRO A 116 -7.06 9.92 -26.83
N LEU A 117 -6.22 9.54 -25.86
CA LEU A 117 -4.78 9.72 -25.92
C LEU A 117 -4.09 8.42 -26.32
N LEU A 118 -2.98 8.53 -27.07
CA LEU A 118 -2.20 7.37 -27.44
C LEU A 118 -1.46 6.82 -26.22
N LEU A 119 -1.70 5.55 -25.93
CA LEU A 119 -1.10 4.79 -24.82
C LEU A 119 -0.09 3.79 -25.37
N GLU A 120 1.11 3.76 -24.81
CA GLU A 120 2.18 2.84 -25.20
C GLU A 120 2.89 2.30 -23.94
N GLU A 121 2.94 0.99 -23.74
CA GLU A 121 3.65 0.40 -22.60
C GLU A 121 5.16 0.59 -22.72
N ILE A 122 5.80 1.04 -21.65
CA ILE A 122 7.25 1.17 -21.51
C ILE A 122 7.78 -0.15 -20.94
N LYS A 123 8.19 -1.06 -21.83
CA LYS A 123 8.60 -2.43 -21.45
C LYS A 123 9.86 -2.45 -20.58
N GLU A 124 10.71 -1.45 -20.71
CA GLU A 124 11.96 -1.29 -19.99
C GLU A 124 11.74 -1.17 -18.47
N PHE A 125 10.55 -0.78 -18.02
CA PHE A 125 10.25 -0.61 -16.59
C PHE A 125 9.87 -1.92 -15.89
N LYS A 126 9.64 -3.01 -16.63
CA LYS A 126 9.15 -4.29 -16.04
C LYS A 126 10.10 -4.85 -14.97
N ASN A 127 11.41 -4.78 -15.21
CA ASN A 127 12.47 -5.18 -14.28
C ASN A 127 13.43 -4.02 -13.97
N GLY A 128 12.98 -2.79 -14.22
CA GLY A 128 13.80 -1.61 -14.24
C GLY A 128 13.50 -0.69 -13.06
N ILE A 129 14.54 -0.20 -12.38
CA ILE A 129 14.43 0.89 -11.41
C ILE A 129 14.71 2.20 -12.13
N TRP A 130 13.71 3.07 -12.23
CA TRP A 130 13.84 4.32 -12.96
C TRP A 130 14.41 5.43 -12.07
N LEU A 131 15.51 6.03 -12.52
CA LEU A 131 16.12 7.21 -11.91
C LEU A 131 15.94 8.39 -12.88
N GLN A 132 14.84 9.11 -12.71
CA GLN A 132 14.40 10.12 -13.68
C GLN A 132 15.41 11.26 -13.81
N ASP A 133 15.94 11.77 -12.69
CA ASP A 133 16.87 12.90 -12.69
C ASP A 133 18.22 12.59 -13.36
N LEU A 134 18.55 11.30 -13.52
CA LEU A 134 19.77 10.83 -14.19
C LEU A 134 19.50 10.33 -15.62
N ASN A 135 18.24 10.30 -16.07
CA ASN A 135 17.81 9.73 -17.36
C ASN A 135 18.29 8.29 -17.59
N ILE A 136 18.24 7.46 -16.54
CA ILE A 136 18.62 6.05 -16.62
C ILE A 136 17.56 5.13 -16.02
N ILE A 137 17.53 3.90 -16.52
CA ILE A 137 16.86 2.76 -15.90
C ILE A 137 17.96 1.78 -15.47
N LEU A 138 17.86 1.27 -14.25
CA LEU A 138 18.72 0.20 -13.77
C LEU A 138 17.97 -1.13 -13.92
N SER A 139 18.43 -1.98 -14.83
CA SER A 139 17.77 -3.24 -15.16
C SER A 139 18.36 -4.40 -14.38
N SER A 140 17.50 -5.21 -13.75
CA SER A 140 17.90 -6.47 -13.13
C SER A 140 17.62 -7.65 -14.07
N GLU A 141 18.65 -8.42 -14.39
CA GLU A 141 18.52 -9.68 -15.14
C GLU A 141 17.67 -10.72 -14.39
N LYS A 142 17.76 -10.73 -13.05
CA LYS A 142 17.04 -11.67 -12.18
C LYS A 142 15.61 -11.22 -11.87
N GLY A 143 15.22 -10.03 -12.35
CA GLY A 143 13.99 -9.36 -11.93
C GLY A 143 14.13 -8.68 -10.58
N LEU A 144 13.09 -7.95 -10.19
CA LEU A 144 13.02 -7.24 -8.92
C LEU A 144 12.14 -8.03 -7.96
N ASP A 145 12.51 -8.01 -6.68
CA ASP A 145 11.68 -8.62 -5.65
C ASP A 145 10.41 -7.81 -5.37
N THR A 146 9.60 -8.37 -4.50
CA THR A 146 8.23 -7.93 -4.23
C THR A 146 8.16 -6.68 -3.38
N ILE A 147 9.24 -6.37 -2.67
CA ILE A 147 9.36 -5.28 -1.71
C ILE A 147 10.05 -4.07 -2.35
N THR A 148 10.82 -4.30 -3.42
CA THR A 148 11.56 -3.28 -4.13
C THR A 148 10.62 -2.37 -4.92
N ASN A 149 10.40 -1.17 -4.38
CA ASN A 149 9.70 -0.14 -5.14
C ASN A 149 10.65 0.52 -6.13
N HIS A 150 10.40 0.24 -7.41
CA HIS A 150 11.25 0.61 -8.53
C HIS A 150 10.72 1.79 -9.35
N LEU A 151 9.56 2.32 -8.96
CA LEU A 151 9.11 3.61 -9.45
C LEU A 151 9.86 4.72 -8.71
N PRO A 152 10.20 5.82 -9.41
CA PRO A 152 10.95 6.91 -8.81
C PRO A 152 10.18 7.56 -7.66
N SER A 153 10.86 8.27 -6.77
CA SER A 153 10.25 9.30 -5.92
C SER A 153 10.06 10.57 -6.77
N PRO A 154 9.06 11.45 -6.50
CA PRO A 154 9.06 12.80 -7.10
C PRO A 154 10.30 13.62 -6.70
N HIS A 155 11.00 13.20 -5.64
CA HIS A 155 12.08 13.90 -4.99
C HIS A 155 13.29 12.98 -4.70
N GLN A 156 13.74 12.21 -5.70
CA GLN A 156 14.83 11.21 -5.53
C GLN A 156 16.14 11.83 -5.06
N PHE A 157 16.52 12.97 -5.64
CA PHE A 157 17.79 13.65 -5.35
C PHE A 157 17.61 15.10 -4.84
N SER A 158 16.40 15.47 -4.43
CA SER A 158 16.15 16.77 -3.83
C SER A 158 15.29 16.63 -2.58
N LYS A 159 15.69 17.26 -1.47
CA LYS A 159 14.91 17.17 -0.23
C LYS A 159 14.99 18.44 0.57
N MET A 160 13.91 18.75 1.28
CA MET A 160 13.91 19.77 2.30
C MET A 160 14.55 19.19 3.56
N ILE A 161 15.71 19.73 3.94
CA ILE A 161 16.44 19.29 5.13
C ILE A 161 16.46 20.39 6.18
N TYR A 162 16.41 19.98 7.45
CA TYR A 162 16.57 20.89 8.58
C TYR A 162 18.05 21.05 8.91
N LEU A 163 18.60 22.24 8.61
CA LEU A 163 20.00 22.53 8.90
C LEU A 163 20.12 22.98 10.36
N ARG A 164 20.40 22.03 11.27
CA ARG A 164 20.47 22.26 12.72
C ARG A 164 21.36 23.45 13.10
N LYS A 165 22.52 23.61 12.44
CA LYS A 165 23.45 24.74 12.70
C LYS A 165 22.87 26.11 12.34
N LYS A 166 21.88 26.18 11.45
CA LYS A 166 21.28 27.42 10.93
C LYS A 166 19.80 27.57 11.31
N TRP A 167 19.26 26.65 12.12
CA TRP A 167 17.86 26.60 12.55
C TRP A 167 16.85 26.88 11.42
N ARG A 168 17.10 26.34 10.23
CA ARG A 168 16.30 26.63 9.03
C ARG A 168 16.15 25.41 8.14
N TYR A 169 15.01 25.33 7.47
CA TYR A 169 14.80 24.39 6.39
C TYR A 169 15.41 24.91 5.09
N LYS A 170 16.08 24.04 4.33
CA LYS A 170 16.60 24.36 3.01
C LYS A 170 16.28 23.22 2.06
N ASN A 171 15.78 23.53 0.87
CA ASN A 171 15.73 22.56 -0.20
C ASN A 171 17.14 22.37 -0.79
N VAL A 172 17.64 21.14 -0.74
CA VAL A 172 18.97 20.77 -1.22
C VAL A 172 18.81 19.85 -2.42
N ASN A 173 19.46 20.21 -3.53
CA ASN A 173 19.66 19.32 -4.66
C ASN A 173 21.00 18.62 -4.47
N PHE A 174 20.95 17.33 -4.16
CA PHE A 174 22.12 16.53 -3.81
C PHE A 174 22.99 16.18 -5.02
N LEU A 175 22.44 16.22 -6.25
CA LEU A 175 23.24 16.00 -7.47
C LEU A 175 24.37 17.02 -7.63
N LYS A 176 24.23 18.22 -7.03
CA LYS A 176 25.27 19.26 -7.06
C LYS A 176 26.54 18.89 -6.28
N HIS A 177 26.51 17.85 -5.45
CA HIS A 177 27.67 17.39 -4.69
C HIS A 177 28.60 16.48 -5.51
N TYR A 178 28.16 16.04 -6.69
CA TYR A 178 28.92 15.13 -7.54
C TYR A 178 29.53 15.88 -8.73
N LYS A 179 30.76 15.53 -9.09
CA LYS A 179 31.49 16.11 -10.22
C LYS A 179 30.95 15.61 -11.56
N SER A 180 30.29 14.46 -11.56
CA SER A 180 29.64 13.90 -12.74
C SER A 180 28.34 13.19 -12.39
N LEU A 181 27.43 13.19 -13.35
CA LEU A 181 26.14 12.49 -13.27
C LEU A 181 26.09 11.26 -14.20
N LYS A 182 27.19 10.99 -14.93
CA LYS A 182 27.28 9.79 -15.78
C LYS A 182 27.58 8.58 -14.91
N ILE A 183 26.65 7.62 -14.88
CA ILE A 183 26.78 6.38 -14.12
C ILE A 183 27.45 5.31 -14.99
N GLU A 184 28.52 4.69 -14.49
CA GLU A 184 29.25 3.59 -15.13
C GLU A 184 28.97 2.23 -14.47
N GLY A 185 28.56 2.23 -13.21
CA GLY A 185 28.26 1.00 -12.48
C GLY A 185 27.10 1.20 -11.52
N SER A 186 26.33 0.13 -11.31
CA SER A 186 25.23 0.14 -10.37
C SER A 186 25.05 -1.22 -9.71
N GLU A 187 24.68 -1.21 -8.43
CA GLU A 187 24.40 -2.40 -7.64
C GLU A 187 23.10 -2.21 -6.84
N LEU A 188 22.25 -3.23 -6.81
CA LEU A 188 21.15 -3.36 -5.84
C LEU A 188 21.64 -4.18 -4.66
N CYS A 189 21.71 -3.56 -3.50
CA CYS A 189 22.14 -4.16 -2.25
C CYS A 189 20.95 -4.40 -1.31
N TYR A 190 20.92 -5.58 -0.72
CA TYR A 190 19.89 -6.09 0.18
C TYR A 190 20.36 -5.92 1.62
N GLY A 191 19.59 -5.18 2.43
CA GLY A 191 19.86 -5.02 3.85
C GLY A 191 19.46 -6.24 4.68
N SER A 192 19.92 -6.30 5.94
CA SER A 192 19.55 -7.37 6.87
C SER A 192 18.07 -7.36 7.26
N TYR A 193 17.45 -6.17 7.26
CA TYR A 193 16.00 -6.06 7.38
C TYR A 193 15.31 -6.33 6.04
N PHE A 194 14.29 -7.19 6.03
CA PHE A 194 13.69 -7.73 4.80
C PHE A 194 13.21 -6.67 3.80
N SER A 195 12.82 -5.46 4.26
CA SER A 195 12.36 -4.36 3.40
C SER A 195 13.41 -3.32 3.04
N HIS A 196 14.63 -3.43 3.56
CA HIS A 196 15.70 -2.47 3.28
C HIS A 196 16.41 -2.82 1.98
N ARG A 197 16.39 -1.89 1.03
CA ARG A 197 17.11 -1.98 -0.24
C ARG A 197 17.95 -0.73 -0.39
N TYR A 198 19.12 -0.89 -1.00
CA TYR A 198 20.00 0.23 -1.29
C TYR A 198 20.51 0.14 -2.73
N LEU A 199 20.48 1.26 -3.43
CA LEU A 199 21.14 1.40 -4.72
C LEU A 199 22.47 2.09 -4.53
N ARG A 200 23.53 1.43 -5.00
CA ARG A 200 24.85 2.03 -5.12
C ARG A 200 25.09 2.37 -6.58
N LEU A 201 25.34 3.63 -6.88
CA LEU A 201 25.66 4.10 -8.22
C LEU A 201 27.09 4.63 -8.22
N VAL A 202 27.90 4.21 -9.18
CA VAL A 202 29.28 4.64 -9.35
C VAL A 202 29.38 5.49 -10.61
N THR A 203 29.87 6.71 -10.46
CA THR A 203 30.06 7.64 -11.58
C THR A 203 31.35 7.34 -12.36
N ASP A 204 31.48 7.93 -13.55
CA ASP A 204 32.75 7.92 -14.32
C ASP A 204 33.92 8.58 -13.58
N LYS A 205 33.63 9.46 -12.61
CA LYS A 205 34.63 10.06 -11.72
C LYS A 205 34.89 9.24 -10.46
N LYS A 206 34.39 8.00 -10.41
CA LYS A 206 34.51 7.04 -9.30
C LYS A 206 33.91 7.55 -7.98
N GLU A 207 32.99 8.51 -8.06
CA GLU A 207 32.18 8.95 -6.93
C GLU A 207 30.99 8.00 -6.76
N THR A 208 30.64 7.69 -5.50
CA THR A 208 29.53 6.79 -5.18
C THR A 208 28.31 7.58 -4.71
N MET A 209 27.15 7.31 -5.31
CA MET A 209 25.85 7.79 -4.86
C MET A 209 25.09 6.63 -4.22
N ILE A 210 24.55 6.83 -3.01
CA ILE A 210 23.75 5.81 -2.32
C ILE A 210 22.31 6.30 -2.19
N LEU A 211 21.37 5.54 -2.74
CA LEU A 211 19.94 5.74 -2.51
C LEU A 211 19.41 4.60 -1.64
N ALA A 212 18.60 4.92 -0.65
CA ALA A 212 17.98 3.95 0.24
C ALA A 212 16.48 3.83 -0.03
N SER A 213 15.95 2.63 0.16
CA SER A 213 14.52 2.32 0.17
C SER A 213 14.22 1.46 1.40
N ARG A 214 13.20 1.86 2.16
CA ARG A 214 12.68 1.11 3.33
C ARG A 214 11.23 0.68 3.06
N GLY A 215 11.00 0.02 1.93
CA GLY A 215 9.67 -0.27 1.38
C GLY A 215 9.02 0.89 0.60
N GLY A 216 9.69 2.04 0.51
CA GLY A 216 9.30 3.20 -0.30
C GLY A 216 10.12 3.32 -1.59
N ALA A 217 9.92 4.38 -2.36
CA ALA A 217 10.78 4.66 -3.51
C ALA A 217 12.22 4.96 -3.07
N PHE A 218 13.20 4.73 -3.95
CA PHE A 218 14.60 5.05 -3.67
C PHE A 218 14.82 6.56 -3.59
N GLU A 219 15.44 7.01 -2.50
CA GLU A 219 15.83 8.40 -2.25
C GLU A 219 17.28 8.47 -1.80
N ILE A 220 17.98 9.57 -2.14
CA ILE A 220 19.36 9.80 -1.72
C ILE A 220 19.49 9.80 -0.19
N GLU A 221 20.49 9.09 0.31
CA GLU A 221 20.83 9.07 1.73
C GLU A 221 21.86 10.18 2.06
N PHE A 222 21.68 10.85 3.19
CA PHE A 222 22.52 11.99 3.60
C PHE A 222 22.74 12.01 5.12
N ASP A 223 23.82 12.64 5.56
CA ASP A 223 24.17 12.79 6.97
C ASP A 223 23.43 13.97 7.65
N ASP A 224 23.63 14.15 8.96
CA ASP A 224 23.04 15.26 9.73
C ASP A 224 23.45 16.66 9.25
N ASN A 225 24.49 16.77 8.41
CA ASN A 225 24.94 18.01 7.80
C ASN A 225 24.31 18.26 6.41
N GLY A 226 23.53 17.31 5.89
CA GLY A 226 22.97 17.37 4.55
C GLY A 226 23.96 17.03 3.44
N ILE A 227 25.01 16.27 3.75
CA ILE A 227 25.99 15.78 2.79
C ILE A 227 25.58 14.36 2.38
N PRO A 228 25.52 14.05 1.07
CA PRO A 228 25.24 12.69 0.62
C PRO A 228 26.21 11.67 1.20
N ILE A 229 25.67 10.53 1.63
CA ILE A 229 26.49 9.42 2.12
C ILE A 229 27.11 8.71 0.90
N SER A 230 28.43 8.48 0.94
CA SER A 230 29.19 7.85 -0.15
C SER A 230 29.54 6.38 0.10
N GLU A 231 29.40 5.90 1.33
CA GLU A 231 29.66 4.51 1.72
C GLU A 231 28.48 3.98 2.51
N PHE A 232 28.17 2.68 2.39
CA PHE A 232 27.20 2.07 3.29
C PHE A 232 27.69 2.29 4.71
N SER A 233 27.01 3.20 5.42
CA SER A 233 27.41 3.61 6.75
C SER A 233 27.39 2.41 7.71
N LYS A 234 27.95 2.56 8.93
CA LYS A 234 27.77 1.59 10.03
C LYS A 234 26.31 1.20 10.29
N TYR A 235 25.33 1.91 9.73
CA TYR A 235 23.90 1.72 9.93
C TYR A 235 23.25 0.79 8.89
N ALA A 236 23.97 0.38 7.83
CA ALA A 236 23.46 -0.52 6.81
C ALA A 236 24.24 -1.84 6.83
N GLU A 237 23.64 -2.88 7.41
CA GLU A 237 24.15 -4.24 7.31
C GLU A 237 23.68 -4.83 5.97
N ILE A 238 24.62 -4.97 5.03
CA ILE A 238 24.36 -5.48 3.69
C ILE A 238 24.59 -6.99 3.66
N VAL A 239 23.58 -7.73 3.24
CA VAL A 239 23.61 -9.20 3.13
C VAL A 239 24.15 -9.64 1.77
N LYS A 240 23.72 -8.96 0.72
CA LYS A 240 24.04 -9.30 -0.68
C LYS A 240 23.93 -8.07 -1.55
N CYS A 241 24.76 -7.98 -2.59
CA CYS A 241 24.54 -7.05 -3.69
C CYS A 241 24.46 -7.82 -5.02
N GLU A 242 23.74 -7.25 -5.98
CA GLU A 242 23.75 -7.72 -7.35
C GLU A 242 23.97 -6.56 -8.32
N PRO A 243 24.78 -6.76 -9.38
CA PRO A 243 24.97 -5.74 -10.38
C PRO A 243 23.67 -5.50 -11.15
N LEU A 244 23.42 -4.24 -11.50
CA LEU A 244 22.35 -3.83 -12.39
C LEU A 244 22.94 -3.28 -13.68
N GLU A 245 22.28 -3.52 -14.80
CA GLU A 245 22.63 -2.92 -16.08
C GLU A 245 22.14 -1.47 -16.15
N VAL A 246 23.00 -0.54 -16.57
CA VAL A 246 22.66 0.88 -16.71
C VAL A 246 22.17 1.14 -18.14
N LEU A 247 20.86 1.36 -18.29
CA LEU A 247 20.22 1.67 -19.57
C LEU A 247 19.91 3.16 -19.65
N GLN A 248 20.31 3.81 -20.76
CA GLN A 248 19.93 5.20 -21.01
C GLN A 248 18.46 5.29 -21.40
N PHE A 249 17.72 6.16 -20.70
CA PHE A 249 16.29 6.35 -20.94
C PHE A 249 15.89 7.80 -20.70
N THR A 250 15.48 8.47 -21.78
CA THR A 250 14.95 9.84 -21.70
C THR A 250 13.48 9.83 -22.09
N LEU A 251 12.63 10.39 -21.22
CA LEU A 251 11.22 10.61 -21.55
C LEU A 251 11.10 11.88 -22.43
N PRO A 252 10.53 11.80 -23.64
CA PRO A 252 10.29 12.97 -24.46
C PRO A 252 9.44 14.02 -23.72
N LYS A 253 9.74 15.32 -23.91
CA LYS A 253 9.13 16.42 -23.14
C LYS A 253 7.60 16.47 -23.23
N GLU A 254 7.04 16.01 -24.34
CA GLU A 254 5.60 16.00 -24.61
C GLU A 254 4.88 14.79 -24.00
N ASN A 255 5.64 13.79 -23.57
CA ASN A 255 5.08 12.56 -23.04
C ASN A 255 4.90 12.64 -21.54
N ARG A 256 3.91 11.89 -21.04
CA ARG A 256 3.68 11.66 -19.60
C ARG A 256 3.64 10.17 -19.32
N VAL A 257 3.78 9.79 -18.05
CA VAL A 257 3.74 8.39 -17.63
C VAL A 257 2.62 8.18 -16.61
N ILE A 258 1.80 7.16 -16.81
CA ILE A 258 0.99 6.56 -15.73
C ILE A 258 1.55 5.18 -15.45
N ALA A 259 1.75 4.87 -14.18
CA ALA A 259 2.18 3.56 -13.75
C ALA A 259 1.11 2.86 -12.93
N ILE A 260 1.08 1.54 -13.02
CA ILE A 260 0.27 0.67 -12.17
C ILE A 260 1.21 -0.32 -11.50
N GLN A 261 1.08 -0.48 -10.18
CA GLN A 261 1.72 -1.52 -9.40
C GLN A 261 0.64 -2.46 -8.89
N PHE A 262 0.84 -3.76 -9.05
CA PHE A 262 -0.14 -4.76 -8.66
C PHE A 262 0.55 -6.01 -8.12
N ALA A 263 -0.06 -6.61 -7.10
CA ALA A 263 0.45 -7.83 -6.50
C ALA A 263 -0.11 -9.05 -7.24
N VAL A 264 0.76 -9.98 -7.62
CA VAL A 264 0.38 -11.26 -8.22
C VAL A 264 1.13 -12.40 -7.53
N PRO A 265 0.50 -13.55 -7.29
CA PRO A 265 1.20 -14.73 -6.83
C PRO A 265 2.05 -15.30 -7.97
N ASP A 266 3.21 -15.85 -7.64
CA ASP A 266 4.02 -16.64 -8.55
C ASP A 266 3.63 -18.12 -8.54
N GLU A 267 4.40 -18.95 -9.25
CA GLU A 267 4.15 -20.38 -9.38
C GLU A 267 4.28 -21.15 -8.06
N THR A 268 4.99 -20.61 -7.06
CA THR A 268 5.14 -21.20 -5.72
C THR A 268 4.11 -20.65 -4.73
N GLY A 269 3.28 -19.69 -5.14
CA GLY A 269 2.28 -19.03 -4.31
C GLY A 269 2.83 -17.82 -3.54
N GLU A 270 4.08 -17.41 -3.77
CA GLU A 270 4.65 -16.21 -3.20
C GLU A 270 4.19 -14.97 -3.96
N TRP A 271 3.74 -13.94 -3.23
CA TRP A 271 3.20 -12.73 -3.81
C TRP A 271 4.30 -11.77 -4.28
N LYS A 272 4.35 -11.52 -5.59
CA LYS A 272 5.24 -10.58 -6.26
C LYS A 272 4.56 -9.29 -6.67
N THR A 273 5.26 -8.16 -6.54
CA THR A 273 4.80 -6.88 -7.08
C THR A 273 5.24 -6.78 -8.52
N LYS A 274 4.29 -6.63 -9.44
CA LYS A 274 4.53 -6.31 -10.85
C LYS A 274 4.16 -4.85 -11.10
N THR A 275 4.82 -4.27 -12.08
CA THR A 275 4.52 -2.92 -12.55
C THR A 275 4.35 -2.90 -14.05
N LYS A 276 3.41 -2.09 -14.51
CA LYS A 276 3.35 -1.64 -15.89
C LYS A 276 3.36 -0.12 -15.89
N ALA A 277 4.16 0.46 -16.78
CA ALA A 277 4.19 1.89 -17.00
C ALA A 277 3.81 2.19 -18.44
N TYR A 278 2.99 3.21 -18.62
CA TYR A 278 2.46 3.59 -19.91
C TYR A 278 2.83 5.03 -20.21
N ARG A 279 3.45 5.19 -21.37
CA ARG A 279 3.67 6.48 -22.00
C ARG A 279 2.36 6.96 -22.60
N ILE A 280 2.03 8.22 -22.34
CA ILE A 280 0.87 8.92 -22.89
C ILE A 280 1.39 10.05 -23.77
N LYS A 281 0.91 10.09 -25.02
CA LYS A 281 1.22 11.16 -25.98
C LYS A 281 -0.01 12.00 -26.27
N GLY A 282 0.16 13.32 -26.39
CA GLY A 282 -0.89 14.29 -26.73
C GLY A 282 -0.65 15.65 -26.07
N ASN A 283 -1.65 16.54 -26.15
CA ASN A 283 -1.57 17.87 -25.53
C ASN A 283 -1.71 17.78 -24.00
N LEU A 284 -0.56 17.64 -23.34
CA LEU A 284 -0.40 17.36 -21.91
C LEU A 284 0.37 18.45 -21.15
N GLU A 285 0.46 19.67 -21.70
CA GLU A 285 1.25 20.77 -21.14
C GLU A 285 0.88 21.13 -19.69
N ARG A 286 -0.40 20.96 -19.33
CA ARG A 286 -0.92 21.23 -17.98
C ARG A 286 -0.52 20.19 -16.93
N PHE A 287 0.12 19.08 -17.31
CA PHE A 287 0.54 18.01 -16.41
C PHE A 287 2.04 18.08 -16.10
N PRO A 288 2.48 17.73 -14.87
CA PRO A 288 3.90 17.69 -14.51
C PRO A 288 4.66 16.71 -15.40
N LYS A 289 5.92 17.02 -15.72
CA LYS A 289 6.79 16.10 -16.48
C LYS A 289 7.05 14.82 -15.69
N GLY A 290 7.16 13.69 -16.37
CA GLY A 290 7.39 12.39 -15.74
C GLY A 290 6.11 11.66 -15.42
N ILE A 291 6.03 11.08 -14.23
CA ILE A 291 4.86 10.33 -13.76
C ILE A 291 3.78 11.31 -13.30
N ILE A 292 2.56 11.15 -13.84
CA ILE A 292 1.39 11.96 -13.45
C ILE A 292 0.54 11.26 -12.40
N ALA A 293 0.53 9.91 -12.41
CA ALA A 293 -0.16 9.12 -11.39
C ALA A 293 0.40 7.70 -11.31
N ILE A 294 0.28 7.12 -10.12
CA ILE A 294 0.59 5.72 -9.83
C ILE A 294 -0.66 5.11 -9.21
N SER A 295 -1.17 4.01 -9.78
CA SER A 295 -2.07 3.15 -9.02
C SER A 295 -1.21 2.19 -8.21
N LYS A 296 -1.23 2.34 -6.89
CA LYS A 296 -0.57 1.41 -5.98
C LYS A 296 -1.56 0.39 -5.47
N PRO A 297 -1.06 -0.79 -5.06
CA PRO A 297 -1.94 -1.73 -4.44
C PRO A 297 -2.37 -1.23 -3.06
N SER A 298 -3.66 -0.94 -2.87
CA SER A 298 -4.18 -0.51 -1.57
C SER A 298 -4.23 -1.71 -0.62
N ASN A 299 -3.15 -1.98 0.14
CA ASN A 299 -3.04 -3.03 1.17
C ASN A 299 -3.96 -4.25 0.90
N TYR A 300 -3.70 -4.93 -0.23
CA TYR A 300 -4.61 -5.93 -0.81
C TYR A 300 -4.43 -7.32 -0.21
N ARG A 301 -4.82 -7.48 1.05
CA ARG A 301 -5.13 -8.80 1.61
C ARG A 301 -6.48 -8.72 2.29
N LYS A 302 -7.53 -8.44 1.51
CA LYS A 302 -8.88 -8.69 1.99
C LYS A 302 -9.09 -10.19 1.89
N LYS A 303 -9.24 -10.83 3.03
CA LYS A 303 -9.73 -12.20 3.06
C LYS A 303 -11.23 -12.14 2.80
N ASP A 304 -11.80 -13.18 2.21
CA ASP A 304 -13.23 -13.16 1.85
C ASP A 304 -14.12 -13.20 3.11
N GLU A 305 -14.30 -12.05 3.75
CA GLU A 305 -15.11 -11.89 4.96
C GLU A 305 -16.59 -12.18 4.72
N ARG A 306 -17.06 -12.22 3.46
CA ARG A 306 -18.46 -12.58 3.14
C ARG A 306 -18.78 -14.03 3.45
N THR A 307 -17.75 -14.88 3.49
CA THR A 307 -17.87 -16.30 3.85
C THR A 307 -17.92 -16.52 5.36
N SER A 308 -17.86 -15.47 6.18
CA SER A 308 -17.72 -15.60 7.64
C SER A 308 -18.52 -14.55 8.41
N VAL A 309 -19.45 -15.01 9.27
CA VAL A 309 -20.16 -14.16 10.23
C VAL A 309 -19.24 -13.88 11.41
N TRP A 310 -18.59 -12.72 11.43
CA TRP A 310 -17.73 -12.29 12.53
C TRP A 310 -18.49 -11.39 13.49
N SER A 311 -19.07 -11.99 14.53
CA SER A 311 -19.26 -11.26 15.77
C SER A 311 -18.74 -12.13 16.91
N ALA A 312 -18.21 -11.51 17.97
CA ALA A 312 -17.94 -12.19 19.25
C ALA A 312 -19.25 -12.58 19.97
N TYR A 313 -20.38 -12.16 19.41
CA TYR A 313 -21.71 -12.33 19.97
C TYR A 313 -22.22 -13.79 20.05
N PRO A 314 -21.95 -14.69 19.08
CA PRO A 314 -22.48 -16.06 19.11
C PRO A 314 -21.75 -16.97 20.09
N ILE A 315 -20.69 -16.53 20.78
CA ILE A 315 -19.94 -17.34 21.76
C ILE A 315 -20.33 -17.04 23.21
N LEU A 316 -20.89 -15.87 23.49
CA LEU A 316 -21.59 -15.64 24.77
C LEU A 316 -23.01 -16.23 24.78
N TYR A 317 -23.47 -16.72 23.63
CA TYR A 317 -24.83 -17.18 23.37
C TYR A 317 -25.08 -18.71 23.22
N PRO A 318 -24.10 -19.61 22.94
CA PRO A 318 -24.41 -21.01 22.68
C PRO A 318 -24.48 -21.85 23.96
N PHE A 319 -24.25 -21.26 25.13
CA PHE A 319 -24.56 -21.88 26.41
C PHE A 319 -25.99 -21.60 26.90
N SER A 320 -26.75 -20.70 26.25
CA SER A 320 -28.09 -20.29 26.71
C SER A 320 -29.25 -20.60 25.75
N ILE A 321 -29.01 -20.85 24.45
CA ILE A 321 -30.12 -21.18 23.53
C ILE A 321 -30.66 -22.59 23.75
N SER A 322 -29.81 -23.59 24.04
CA SER A 322 -30.31 -24.95 24.29
C SER A 322 -31.01 -25.10 25.66
N LEU A 323 -30.99 -24.05 26.49
CA LEU A 323 -31.48 -24.11 27.88
C LEU A 323 -32.65 -23.17 28.19
N ASP A 324 -33.10 -22.34 27.25
CA ASP A 324 -34.28 -21.45 27.42
C ASP A 324 -34.27 -20.67 28.75
N ILE A 325 -33.07 -20.31 29.21
CA ILE A 325 -32.84 -19.59 30.47
C ILE A 325 -32.15 -18.29 30.11
N VAL A 326 -32.84 -17.18 30.34
CA VAL A 326 -32.21 -15.87 30.44
C VAL A 326 -31.22 -15.94 31.60
N THR A 327 -29.92 -16.04 31.30
CA THR A 327 -28.87 -16.31 32.30
C THR A 327 -28.55 -15.10 33.18
N SER A 328 -29.19 -13.95 32.96
CA SER A 328 -29.03 -12.73 33.75
C SER A 328 -30.30 -11.85 33.74
N PRO A 329 -30.77 -11.36 34.90
CA PRO A 329 -31.88 -10.39 34.99
C PRO A 329 -31.65 -9.11 34.16
N LEU A 330 -30.39 -8.70 33.99
CA LEU A 330 -30.03 -7.52 33.20
C LEU A 330 -30.25 -7.75 31.69
N GLN A 331 -30.11 -9.00 31.23
CA GLN A 331 -30.38 -9.39 29.85
C GLN A 331 -31.88 -9.43 29.57
N ALA A 332 -32.69 -9.97 30.48
CA ALA A 332 -34.15 -9.94 30.38
C ALA A 332 -34.67 -8.49 30.31
N VAL A 333 -34.17 -7.62 31.20
CA VAL A 333 -34.56 -6.19 31.23
C VAL A 333 -34.15 -5.47 29.94
N SER A 334 -32.95 -5.71 29.41
CA SER A 334 -32.53 -5.06 28.15
C SER A 334 -33.27 -5.59 26.92
N ILE A 335 -33.61 -6.88 26.85
CA ILE A 335 -34.47 -7.42 25.79
C ILE A 335 -35.88 -6.83 25.89
N LEU A 336 -36.45 -6.73 27.10
CA LEU A 336 -37.78 -6.14 27.32
C LEU A 336 -37.85 -4.66 26.93
N ILE A 337 -36.80 -3.89 27.23
CA ILE A 337 -36.78 -2.43 26.97
C ILE A 337 -36.41 -2.11 25.53
N MET A 338 -35.44 -2.83 24.94
CA MET A 338 -34.88 -2.46 23.63
C MET A 338 -35.41 -3.35 22.49
N GLY A 339 -35.99 -4.51 22.80
CA GLY A 339 -36.26 -5.56 21.82
C GLY A 339 -35.02 -6.42 21.57
N PHE A 340 -35.22 -7.66 21.10
CA PHE A 340 -34.16 -8.66 20.95
C PHE A 340 -33.01 -8.18 20.03
N ASP A 341 -33.34 -7.61 18.87
CA ASP A 341 -32.34 -7.17 17.90
C ASP A 341 -31.51 -5.98 18.40
N ASN A 342 -32.13 -5.02 19.09
CA ASN A 342 -31.42 -3.88 19.65
C ASN A 342 -30.65 -4.25 20.92
N HIS A 343 -31.12 -5.24 21.69
CA HIS A 343 -30.36 -5.84 22.78
C HIS A 343 -29.05 -6.45 22.26
N ILE A 344 -29.12 -7.19 21.13
CA ILE A 344 -27.94 -7.75 20.47
C ILE A 344 -26.95 -6.65 20.08
N MET A 345 -27.45 -5.57 19.48
CA MET A 345 -26.63 -4.44 19.05
C MET A 345 -26.00 -3.69 20.24
N PHE A 346 -26.76 -3.40 21.29
CA PHE A 346 -26.30 -2.69 22.49
C PHE A 346 -25.16 -3.43 23.19
N TRP A 347 -25.32 -4.73 23.43
CA TRP A 347 -24.30 -5.53 24.09
C TRP A 347 -23.10 -5.86 23.21
N SER A 348 -23.30 -6.01 21.89
CA SER A 348 -22.20 -6.14 20.91
C SER A 348 -21.29 -4.92 20.96
N CYS A 349 -21.91 -3.75 21.09
CA CYS A 349 -21.22 -2.47 21.13
C CYS A 349 -20.47 -2.26 22.47
N LEU A 350 -21.09 -2.64 23.59
CA LEU A 350 -20.53 -2.48 24.95
C LEU A 350 -19.37 -3.45 25.24
N LEU A 351 -19.46 -4.71 24.77
CA LEU A 351 -18.43 -5.73 24.96
C LEU A 351 -17.32 -5.67 23.90
N GLY A 352 -17.64 -5.21 22.68
CA GLY A 352 -16.67 -5.00 21.61
C GLY A 352 -15.81 -3.73 21.76
N GLY A 353 -16.03 -2.92 22.80
CA GLY A 353 -15.26 -1.71 23.10
C GLY A 353 -15.32 -0.62 22.02
N ARG A 354 -16.36 -0.65 21.17
CA ARG A 354 -16.46 0.19 19.95
C ARG A 354 -17.63 1.16 19.94
N CYS A 355 -18.36 1.34 21.05
CA CYS A 355 -19.27 2.47 21.13
C CYS A 355 -18.46 3.76 21.34
N ILE A 356 -18.39 4.59 20.30
CA ILE A 356 -18.48 6.04 20.51
C ILE A 356 -19.91 6.29 21.06
N SER A 357 -20.05 7.17 22.03
CA SER A 357 -21.07 7.13 23.10
C SER A 357 -22.55 7.08 22.64
N PRO A 358 -23.53 6.82 23.54
CA PRO A 358 -24.95 6.84 23.17
C PRO A 358 -25.51 8.23 22.79
N LEU A 359 -24.68 9.28 22.79
CA LEU A 359 -25.03 10.63 22.32
C LEU A 359 -24.08 11.16 21.22
N GLY A 360 -23.20 10.32 20.67
CA GLY A 360 -22.16 10.74 19.72
C GLY A 360 -20.84 10.05 19.99
#